data_AF-A0A6A3J8Q2-F1
#
_entry.id   AF-A0A6A3J8Q2-F1
#
_cell.length_a   1.000
_cell.length_b   1.000
_cell.length_c   1.000
_cell.angle_alpha   90.00
_cell.angle_beta   90.00
_cell.angle_gamma   90.00
#
_symmetry.space_group_name_H-M   'P 1'
#
loop_
_entity.id
_entity.type
_entity.pdbx_description
1 polymer ?
#
loop_
_entity_poly.entity_id
_entity_poly.type
_entity_poly.pdbx_seq_one_letter_code
_entity_poly.pdbx_strand_id
1 'polypeptide(L)'
;MPVTMWLKTVRAEVRRQAVSLGVTWQEKQLYHEVASNLDGEAQRWFATVMESVPEDEENINTLAVMLRAKYMTQRTGPEVVDLLNARRQMRGERLVEYAQSLREIGERGDVGEDCLVNAFLKGMSSNEGARPPTSDVGRGRELGCAPRRRVR
;
A
#
# COMPACT_ATOMS: atom_id res chain seq x y z
N MET A 1 -13.57 -8.88 -4.63
CA MET A 1 -12.57 -7.89 -5.09
C MET A 1 -11.74 -7.44 -3.89
N PRO A 2 -10.39 -7.33 -3.97
CA PRO A 2 -9.55 -6.85 -2.85
C PRO A 2 -9.89 -5.41 -2.45
N VAL A 3 -9.79 -5.07 -1.16
CA VAL A 3 -10.08 -3.71 -0.65
C VAL A 3 -9.20 -2.65 -1.32
N THR A 4 -7.93 -2.94 -1.61
CA THR A 4 -7.03 -2.02 -2.33
C THR A 4 -7.52 -1.72 -3.75
N MET A 5 -8.10 -2.72 -4.43
CA MET A 5 -8.67 -2.57 -5.76
C MET A 5 -9.99 -1.80 -5.70
N TRP A 6 -10.86 -2.11 -4.73
CA TRP A 6 -12.09 -1.35 -4.51
C TRP A 6 -11.81 0.13 -4.21
N LEU A 7 -10.85 0.44 -3.33
CA LEU A 7 -10.45 1.83 -3.03
C LEU A 7 -9.91 2.57 -4.26
N LYS A 8 -9.21 1.87 -5.16
CA LYS A 8 -8.76 2.45 -6.44
C LYS A 8 -9.96 2.77 -7.35
N THR A 9 -10.94 1.87 -7.44
CA THR A 9 -12.18 2.10 -8.19
C THR A 9 -12.96 3.29 -7.65
N VAL A 10 -13.13 3.39 -6.32
CA VAL A 10 -13.79 4.56 -5.69
C VAL A 10 -13.06 5.85 -6.06
N ARG A 11 -11.73 5.90 -5.97
CA ARG A 11 -10.95 7.08 -6.38
C ARG A 11 -11.09 7.42 -7.86
N ALA A 12 -11.15 6.42 -8.73
CA ALA A 12 -11.36 6.63 -10.16
C ALA A 12 -12.77 7.19 -10.43
N GLU A 13 -13.78 6.69 -9.72
CA GLU A 13 -15.16 7.15 -9.82
C GLU A 13 -15.32 8.60 -9.36
N VAL A 14 -14.76 8.95 -8.20
CA VAL A 14 -14.77 10.33 -7.69
C VAL A 14 -14.13 11.30 -8.68
N ARG A 15 -12.99 10.91 -9.27
CA ARG A 15 -12.33 11.71 -10.31
C ARG A 15 -13.19 11.83 -11.57
N ARG A 16 -13.84 10.75 -11.99
CA ARG A 16 -14.73 10.75 -13.15
C ARG A 16 -15.89 11.71 -12.94
N GLN A 17 -16.53 11.68 -11.78
CA GLN A 17 -17.64 12.58 -11.45
C GLN A 17 -17.20 14.04 -11.38
N ALA A 18 -16.01 14.31 -10.84
CA ALA A 18 -15.45 15.66 -10.84
C ALA A 18 -15.20 16.19 -12.26
N VAL A 19 -14.66 15.36 -13.16
CA VAL A 19 -14.34 15.76 -14.54
C VAL A 19 -15.57 15.80 -15.44
N SER A 20 -16.48 14.83 -15.33
CA SER A 20 -17.63 14.69 -16.23
C SER A 20 -18.86 15.47 -15.79
N LEU A 21 -19.08 15.62 -14.48
CA LEU A 21 -20.28 16.26 -13.91
C LEU A 21 -19.96 17.56 -13.19
N GLY A 22 -18.67 17.95 -13.09
CA GLY A 22 -18.26 19.14 -12.34
C GLY A 22 -18.51 19.04 -10.84
N VAL A 23 -18.73 17.83 -10.31
CA VAL A 23 -19.09 17.62 -8.91
C VAL A 23 -17.85 17.71 -8.03
N THR A 24 -17.80 18.71 -7.16
CA THR A 24 -16.81 18.81 -6.09
C THR A 24 -17.39 18.21 -4.82
N TRP A 25 -16.92 17.02 -4.47
CA TRP A 25 -17.30 16.36 -3.23
C TRP A 25 -16.60 16.99 -2.02
N GLN A 26 -17.37 17.39 -1.01
CA GLN A 26 -16.79 17.69 0.31
C GLN A 26 -16.36 16.38 0.99
N GLU A 27 -15.29 16.40 1.79
CA GLU A 27 -14.69 15.19 2.38
C GLU A 27 -15.69 14.36 3.19
N LYS A 28 -16.56 15.02 3.98
CA LYS A 28 -17.64 14.37 4.74
C LYS A 28 -18.72 13.76 3.86
N GLN A 29 -19.15 14.48 2.81
CA GLN A 29 -20.15 13.96 1.88
C GLN A 29 -19.62 12.72 1.15
N LEU A 30 -18.36 12.76 0.72
CA LEU A 30 -17.71 11.63 0.09
C LEU A 30 -17.59 10.43 1.05
N TYR A 31 -17.28 10.68 2.32
CA TYR A 31 -17.21 9.64 3.34
C TYR A 31 -18.55 8.91 3.50
N HIS A 32 -19.65 9.63 3.65
CA HIS A 32 -20.99 9.02 3.77
C HIS A 32 -21.49 8.37 2.47
N GLU A 33 -21.16 8.93 1.31
CA GLU A 33 -21.52 8.34 0.02
C GLU A 33 -20.78 7.03 -0.23
N VAL A 34 -19.48 6.99 0.06
CA VAL A 34 -18.69 5.75 -0.09
C VAL A 34 -19.14 4.71 0.93
N ALA A 35 -19.53 5.14 2.13
CA ALA A 35 -20.12 4.29 3.15
C ALA A 35 -21.49 3.71 2.76
N SER A 36 -22.36 4.51 2.14
CA SER A 36 -23.69 4.05 1.69
C SER A 36 -23.59 3.04 0.54
N ASN A 37 -22.49 3.08 -0.22
CA ASN A 37 -22.15 2.10 -1.25
C ASN A 37 -21.56 0.78 -0.69
N LEU A 38 -21.33 0.67 0.63
CA LEU A 38 -20.98 -0.61 1.26
C LEU A 38 -22.23 -1.47 1.38
N ASP A 39 -22.08 -2.77 1.13
CA ASP A 39 -23.18 -3.74 1.22
C ASP A 39 -22.80 -4.94 2.12
N GLY A 40 -23.82 -5.62 2.63
CA GLY A 40 -23.69 -6.86 3.39
C GLY A 40 -22.91 -6.72 4.69
N GLU A 41 -21.88 -7.55 4.87
CA GLU A 41 -21.06 -7.57 6.09
C GLU A 41 -20.27 -6.27 6.29
N ALA A 42 -19.81 -5.64 5.21
CA ALA A 42 -19.06 -4.39 5.27
C ALA A 42 -19.93 -3.23 5.77
N GLN A 43 -21.19 -3.16 5.34
CA GLN A 43 -22.14 -2.16 5.82
C GLN A 43 -22.43 -2.32 7.32
N ARG A 44 -22.69 -3.56 7.78
CA ARG A 44 -22.97 -3.83 9.19
C ARG A 44 -21.77 -3.51 10.08
N TRP A 45 -20.57 -3.93 9.67
CA TRP A 45 -19.34 -3.60 10.38
C TRP A 45 -19.10 -2.09 10.42
N PHE A 46 -19.29 -1.40 9.29
CA PHE A 46 -19.06 0.03 9.20
C PHE A 46 -20.05 0.82 10.07
N ALA A 47 -21.33 0.43 10.11
CA ALA A 47 -22.31 1.02 11.02
C ALA A 47 -21.89 0.89 12.50
N THR A 48 -21.25 -0.21 12.89
CA THR A 48 -20.72 -0.38 14.24
C THR A 48 -19.49 0.48 14.53
N VAL A 49 -18.57 0.63 13.56
CA VAL A 49 -17.33 1.39 13.78
C VAL A 49 -17.54 2.90 13.63
N MET A 50 -18.49 3.35 12.81
CA MET A 50 -18.77 4.77 12.62
C MET A 50 -19.13 5.50 13.91
N GLU A 51 -19.84 4.87 14.84
CA GLU A 51 -20.17 5.48 16.14
C GLU A 51 -18.92 5.84 16.97
N SER A 52 -17.78 5.23 16.66
CA SER A 52 -16.49 5.49 17.33
C SER A 52 -15.59 6.48 16.60
N VAL A 53 -15.93 6.87 15.37
CA VAL A 53 -15.14 7.82 14.58
C VAL A 53 -15.62 9.23 14.92
N PRO A 54 -14.75 10.13 15.40
CA PRO A 54 -15.15 11.49 15.68
C PRO A 54 -15.38 12.26 14.37
N GLU A 55 -16.32 13.20 14.38
CA GLU A 55 -16.79 13.92 13.19
C GLU A 55 -15.69 14.67 12.42
N ASP A 56 -14.59 15.05 13.08
CA ASP A 56 -13.43 15.71 12.49
C ASP A 56 -12.50 14.75 11.73
N GLU A 57 -12.60 13.45 12.00
CA GLU A 57 -11.85 12.40 11.32
C GLU A 57 -12.65 11.73 10.18
N GLU A 58 -13.89 12.15 9.92
CA GLU A 58 -14.77 11.62 8.86
C GLU A 58 -14.30 12.02 7.46
N ASN A 59 -13.29 11.32 6.95
CA ASN A 59 -12.78 11.50 5.59
C ASN A 59 -12.42 10.16 4.93
N ILE A 60 -12.19 10.21 3.62
CA ILE A 60 -11.91 9.04 2.80
C ILE A 60 -10.62 8.29 3.21
N ASN A 61 -9.65 8.97 3.82
CA ASN A 61 -8.42 8.34 4.28
C ASN A 61 -8.67 7.50 5.53
N THR A 62 -9.46 8.00 6.48
CA THR A 62 -9.90 7.26 7.67
C THR A 62 -10.66 6.00 7.25
N LEU A 63 -11.63 6.12 6.34
CA LEU A 63 -12.36 4.99 5.80
C LEU A 63 -11.43 3.95 5.15
N ALA A 64 -10.47 4.40 4.36
CA ALA A 64 -9.48 3.54 3.73
C ALA A 64 -8.60 2.82 4.77
N VAL A 65 -8.19 3.50 5.85
CA VAL A 65 -7.43 2.88 6.94
C VAL A 65 -8.25 1.81 7.65
N MET A 66 -9.50 2.11 8.00
CA MET A 66 -10.38 1.16 8.67
C MET A 66 -10.66 -0.09 7.82
N LEU A 67 -10.98 0.10 6.53
CA LEU A 67 -11.23 -1.02 5.61
C LEU A 67 -9.99 -1.89 5.43
N ARG A 68 -8.80 -1.29 5.36
CA ARG A 68 -7.55 -2.04 5.35
C ARG A 68 -7.34 -2.78 6.67
N ALA A 69 -7.57 -2.15 7.82
CA ALA A 69 -7.41 -2.81 9.12
C ALA A 69 -8.36 -4.01 9.31
N LYS A 70 -9.61 -3.92 8.81
CA LYS A 70 -10.62 -4.97 8.94
C LYS A 70 -10.41 -6.12 7.95
N TYR A 71 -10.13 -5.81 6.69
CA TYR A 71 -10.17 -6.78 5.59
C TYR A 71 -8.80 -7.11 4.99
N MET A 72 -7.74 -6.39 5.37
CA MET A 72 -6.38 -6.77 5.02
C MET A 72 -5.64 -7.27 6.25
N THR A 73 -4.96 -8.41 6.11
CA THR A 73 -3.99 -8.86 7.08
C THR A 73 -2.80 -7.90 7.08
N GLN A 74 -2.77 -7.00 8.06
CA GLN A 74 -1.61 -6.16 8.35
C GLN A 74 -0.46 -7.09 8.76
N ARG A 75 0.69 -6.95 8.09
CA ARG A 75 1.94 -7.61 8.44
C ARG A 75 2.82 -6.64 9.22
N THR A 76 3.64 -7.18 10.11
CA THR A 76 4.59 -6.35 10.85
C THR A 76 5.63 -5.78 9.89
N GLY A 77 6.20 -4.61 10.20
CA GLY A 77 7.27 -4.01 9.39
C GLY A 77 8.41 -4.99 9.05
N PRO A 78 8.93 -5.76 10.02
CA PRO A 78 9.94 -6.80 9.76
C PRO A 78 9.48 -7.87 8.76
N GLU A 79 8.27 -8.42 8.92
CA GLU A 79 7.74 -9.42 7.99
C GLU A 79 7.64 -8.90 6.56
N VAL A 80 7.21 -7.64 6.38
CA VAL A 80 7.13 -7.00 5.06
C VAL A 80 8.52 -6.82 4.46
N VAL A 81 9.50 -6.39 5.27
CA VAL A 81 10.89 -6.24 4.83
C VAL A 81 11.49 -7.59 4.39
N ASP A 82 11.24 -8.67 5.14
CA ASP A 82 11.71 -10.01 4.76
C ASP A 82 11.12 -10.48 3.44
N LEU A 83 9.83 -10.23 3.22
CA LEU A 83 9.15 -10.57 1.96
C LEU A 83 9.64 -9.72 0.78
N LEU A 84 9.87 -8.43 0.99
CA LEU A 84 10.47 -7.55 0.00
C LEU A 84 11.88 -8.03 -0.37
N ASN A 85 12.68 -8.41 0.63
CA ASN A 85 14.02 -8.94 0.42
C ASN A 85 14.04 -10.34 -0.21
N ALA A 86 13.01 -11.15 -0.03
CA ALA A 86 12.88 -12.46 -0.69
C ALA A 86 12.40 -12.35 -2.15
N ARG A 87 11.73 -11.26 -2.52
CA ARG A 87 11.13 -11.09 -3.84
C ARG A 87 12.17 -10.69 -4.90
N ARG A 88 12.59 -11.67 -5.71
CA ARG A 88 13.46 -11.50 -6.88
C ARG A 88 12.65 -11.41 -8.17
N GLN A 89 13.11 -10.62 -9.14
CA GLN A 89 12.52 -10.56 -10.48
C GLN A 89 12.64 -11.93 -11.15
N MET A 90 11.52 -12.47 -11.63
CA MET A 90 11.53 -13.76 -12.32
C MET A 90 12.03 -13.61 -13.77
N ARG A 91 12.58 -14.69 -14.34
CA ARG A 91 13.00 -14.70 -15.74
C ARG A 91 11.78 -14.46 -16.64
N GLY A 92 11.81 -13.40 -17.45
CA GLY A 92 10.72 -13.01 -18.33
C GLY A 92 9.66 -12.10 -17.69
N GLU A 93 9.77 -11.79 -16.39
CA GLU A 93 8.88 -10.82 -15.73
C GLU A 93 9.24 -9.39 -16.11
N ARG A 94 8.23 -8.59 -16.50
CA ARG A 94 8.45 -7.18 -16.83
C ARG A 94 8.75 -6.38 -15.58
N LEU A 95 9.63 -5.39 -15.67
CA LEU A 95 9.98 -4.52 -14.53
C LEU A 95 8.76 -3.84 -13.90
N VAL A 96 7.73 -3.51 -14.69
CA VAL A 96 6.48 -2.93 -14.19
C VAL A 96 5.69 -3.91 -13.32
N GLU A 97 5.64 -5.19 -13.69
CA GLU A 97 4.97 -6.27 -12.95
C GLU A 97 5.74 -6.60 -11.66
N TYR A 98 7.08 -6.60 -11.76
CA TYR A 98 7.95 -6.76 -10.61
C TYR A 98 7.80 -5.61 -9.60
N ALA A 99 7.83 -4.36 -10.07
CA ALA A 99 7.61 -3.19 -9.22
C ALA A 99 6.22 -3.17 -8.59
N GLN A 100 5.20 -3.61 -9.32
CA GLN A 100 3.84 -3.74 -8.79
C GLN A 100 3.78 -4.80 -7.68
N SER A 101 4.41 -5.95 -7.88
CA SER A 101 4.49 -7.01 -6.86
C SER A 101 5.13 -6.51 -5.56
N LEU A 102 6.20 -5.70 -5.64
CA LEU A 102 6.84 -5.11 -4.47
C LEU A 102 5.95 -4.09 -3.77
N ARG A 103 5.21 -3.26 -4.53
CA ARG A 103 4.22 -2.34 -3.94
C ARG A 103 3.12 -3.11 -3.19
N GLU A 104 2.63 -4.21 -3.75
CA GLU A 104 1.60 -5.04 -3.10
C GLU A 104 2.08 -5.72 -1.82
N ILE A 105 3.38 -6.00 -1.70
CA ILE A 105 4.00 -6.46 -0.46
C ILE A 105 4.08 -5.30 0.54
N GLY A 106 4.55 -4.14 0.10
CA GLY A 106 4.65 -2.93 0.92
C GLY A 106 3.31 -2.41 1.44
N GLU A 107 2.24 -2.50 0.65
CA GLU A 107 0.88 -2.08 1.03
C GLU A 107 0.32 -2.85 2.24
N ARG A 108 0.92 -3.97 2.63
CA ARG A 108 0.50 -4.80 3.77
C ARG A 108 1.14 -4.40 5.09
N GLY A 109 2.03 -3.42 5.12
CA GLY A 109 2.63 -2.92 6.37
C GLY A 109 3.19 -1.50 6.25
N ASP A 110 3.79 -1.02 7.33
CA ASP A 110 4.29 0.36 7.43
C ASP A 110 5.76 0.46 7.02
N VAL A 111 6.01 0.29 5.72
CA VAL A 111 7.34 0.29 5.12
C VAL A 111 7.51 1.54 4.23
N GLY A 112 8.61 2.26 4.44
CA GLY A 112 8.93 3.47 3.68
C GLY A 112 9.34 3.19 2.22
N GLU A 113 9.21 4.22 1.37
CA GLU A 113 9.58 4.15 -0.05
C GLU A 113 11.05 3.73 -0.26
N ASP A 114 11.96 4.15 0.62
CA ASP A 114 13.38 3.77 0.58
C ASP A 114 13.57 2.24 0.61
N CYS A 115 12.73 1.52 1.37
CA CYS A 115 12.83 0.08 1.43
C CYS A 115 12.29 -0.60 0.17
N LEU A 116 11.23 -0.04 -0.43
CA LEU A 116 10.71 -0.51 -1.72
C LEU A 116 11.74 -0.32 -2.84
N VAL A 117 12.41 0.83 -2.90
CA VAL A 117 13.46 1.12 -3.87
C VAL A 117 14.67 0.20 -3.63
N ASN A 118 15.10 0.02 -2.38
CA ASN A 118 16.21 -0.87 -2.06
C ASN A 118 15.91 -2.34 -2.44
N ALA A 119 14.71 -2.83 -2.12
CA ALA A 119 14.28 -4.17 -2.49
C ALA A 119 14.18 -4.35 -4.01
N PHE A 120 13.66 -3.35 -4.72
CA PHE A 120 13.60 -3.33 -6.18
C PHE A 120 15.00 -3.44 -6.77
N LEU A 121 15.94 -2.60 -6.35
CA LEU A 121 17.30 -2.61 -6.87
C LEU A 121 18.03 -3.94 -6.58
N LYS A 122 17.87 -4.48 -5.36
CA LYS A 122 18.49 -5.74 -4.94
C LYS A 122 17.94 -6.97 -5.67
N GLY A 123 16.68 -6.93 -6.10
CA GLY A 123 16.03 -8.10 -6.70
C GLY A 123 15.92 -8.08 -8.22
N MET A 124 16.39 -7.04 -8.91
CA MET A 124 16.51 -7.04 -10.36
C MET A 124 17.49 -8.13 -10.83
N SER A 125 17.11 -8.87 -11.87
CA SER A 125 17.89 -10.00 -12.40
C SER A 125 19.12 -9.60 -13.25
N SER A 126 19.45 -8.31 -13.32
CA SER A 126 20.54 -7.77 -14.17
C SER A 126 21.94 -7.78 -13.54
N ASN A 127 22.23 -8.68 -12.59
CA ASN A 127 23.60 -8.85 -12.06
C ASN A 127 24.23 -10.23 -12.30
N GLU A 128 23.61 -11.09 -13.12
CA GLU A 128 24.20 -12.38 -13.55
C GLU A 128 24.66 -12.34 -15.01
N GLY A 129 25.57 -11.41 -15.29
CA GLY A 129 26.39 -11.40 -16.50
C GLY A 129 27.89 -11.23 -16.24
N ALA A 130 28.33 -11.01 -15.00
CA ALA A 130 29.75 -10.85 -14.70
C ALA A 130 30.14 -11.40 -13.30
N ARG A 131 30.97 -12.43 -13.30
CA ARG A 131 31.95 -12.74 -12.23
C ARG A 131 33.34 -12.83 -12.89
N PRO A 132 34.45 -12.61 -12.17
CA PRO A 132 34.78 -11.58 -11.17
C PRO A 132 36.14 -10.89 -11.58
N PRO A 133 36.83 -10.09 -10.72
CA PRO A 133 37.69 -10.68 -9.69
C PRO A 133 37.61 -10.00 -8.32
N THR A 134 38.07 -10.76 -7.33
CA THR A 134 38.37 -10.41 -5.94
C THR A 134 39.00 -9.04 -5.77
N SER A 135 38.43 -8.19 -4.92
CA SER A 135 39.15 -7.22 -4.10
C SER A 135 38.24 -6.65 -3.01
N ASP A 136 38.70 -6.85 -1.79
CA ASP A 136 38.31 -6.26 -0.53
C ASP A 136 38.00 -4.75 -0.64
N VAL A 137 36.75 -4.32 -0.45
CA VAL A 137 36.39 -2.94 -0.05
C VAL A 137 35.04 -2.95 0.68
N GLY A 138 35.10 -2.56 1.96
CA GLY A 138 34.18 -1.58 2.52
C GLY A 138 32.77 -2.06 2.84
N ARG A 139 32.60 -2.49 4.10
CA ARG A 139 31.41 -2.33 4.96
C ARG A 139 30.32 -1.44 4.33
N GLY A 140 29.51 -2.03 3.46
CA GLY A 140 28.35 -1.38 2.88
C GLY A 140 27.39 -1.07 4.01
N ARG A 141 27.09 0.21 4.23
CA ARG A 141 26.04 0.63 5.15
C ARG A 141 24.79 -0.16 4.78
N GLU A 142 24.36 -1.04 5.68
CA GLU A 142 22.98 -1.48 5.69
C GLU A 142 22.16 -0.21 5.83
N LEU A 143 21.63 0.29 4.71
CA LEU A 143 20.53 1.23 4.72
C LEU A 143 19.36 0.46 5.33
N GLY A 144 19.33 0.46 6.67
CA GLY A 144 18.36 -0.26 7.45
C GLY A 144 16.99 0.19 7.03
N CYS A 145 16.20 -0.74 6.48
CA CYS A 145 14.77 -0.58 6.35
C CYS A 145 14.19 -0.52 7.76
N ALA A 146 14.23 0.65 8.39
CA ALA A 146 13.51 0.87 9.64
C ALA A 146 12.01 0.99 9.30
N PRO A 147 11.13 0.20 9.93
CA PRO A 147 9.71 0.47 9.88
C PRO A 147 9.47 1.91 10.34
N ARG A 148 8.51 2.61 9.74
CA ARG A 148 8.18 3.96 10.20
C ARG A 148 7.77 3.87 11.67
N ARG A 149 8.55 4.50 12.55
CA ARG A 149 8.16 4.62 13.95
C ARG A 149 6.92 5.52 13.98
N ARG A 150 5.77 4.96 14.36
CA ARG A 150 4.62 5.77 14.79
C ARG A 150 5.08 6.66 15.95
N VAL A 151 5.19 7.96 15.70
CA VAL A 151 5.25 8.95 16.77
C VAL A 151 3.86 8.98 17.38
N ARG A 152 3.79 8.70 18.68
CA ARG A 152 2.58 8.64 19.47
C ARG A 152 2.06 10.03 19.78
#